data_AF-A0A7Y2PHG3-F1
#
_entry.id   AF-A0A7Y2PHG3-F1
#
_cell.length_a   1.000
_cell.length_b   1.000
_cell.length_c   1.000
_cell.angle_alpha   90.00
_cell.angle_beta   90.00
_cell.angle_gamma   90.00
#
_symmetry.space_group_name_H-M   'P 1'
#
loop_
_entity.id
_entity.type
_entity.pdbx_description
1 polymer ?
#
loop_
_entity_poly.entity_id
_entity_poly.type
_entity_poly.pdbx_seq_one_letter_code
_entity_poly.pdbx_strand_id
1 'polypeptide(L)'
;MTRGQIRRRMSFSWWQQLVLTLLPLVLANWLFGKSEPLLPGLTMPFFIAGVASMFVTLRFFGPYKHGLIALQKALDTPQEPAAWAELARARYRALLAAGLP
;
A
#
# COMPACT_ATOMS: atom_id res chain seq x y z
N MET A 1 21.89 -6.85 -8.80
CA MET A 1 20.82 -7.68 -8.23
C MET A 1 20.18 -8.47 -9.36
N THR A 2 19.88 -9.75 -9.15
CA THR A 2 19.17 -10.56 -10.15
C THR A 2 17.66 -10.33 -10.06
N ARG A 3 16.93 -10.64 -11.14
CA ARG A 3 15.45 -10.55 -11.20
C ARG A 3 14.78 -11.27 -10.02
N GLY A 4 15.26 -12.46 -9.67
CA GLY A 4 14.74 -13.24 -8.55
C GLY A 4 14.90 -12.55 -7.19
N GLN A 5 16.05 -11.90 -6.96
CA GLN A 5 16.29 -11.15 -5.71
C GLN A 5 15.36 -9.94 -5.59
N ILE A 6 15.13 -9.21 -6.68
CA ILE A 6 14.22 -8.05 -6.70
C ILE A 6 12.79 -8.49 -6.39
N ARG A 7 12.31 -9.55 -7.05
CA ARG A 7 10.97 -10.11 -6.81
C ARG A 7 10.80 -10.60 -5.37
N ARG A 8 11.80 -11.29 -4.81
CA ARG A 8 11.78 -11.74 -3.41
C ARG A 8 11.69 -10.55 -2.44
N ARG A 9 12.51 -9.51 -2.65
CA ARG A 9 12.45 -8.28 -1.84
C ARG A 9 11.09 -7.60 -1.93
N MET A 10 10.51 -7.53 -3.12
CA MET A 10 9.17 -6.99 -3.34
C MET A 10 8.07 -7.84 -2.69
N SER A 11 8.20 -9.16 -2.66
CA SER A 11 7.27 -10.03 -1.95
C SER A 11 7.38 -9.82 -0.43
N PHE A 12 8.59 -9.74 0.10
CA PHE A 12 8.79 -9.49 1.52
C PHE A 12 8.26 -8.11 1.95
N SER A 13 8.51 -7.07 1.16
CA SER A 13 7.98 -5.73 1.47
C SER A 13 6.45 -5.65 1.40
N TRP A 14 5.79 -6.52 0.62
CA TRP A 14 4.33 -6.64 0.63
C TRP A 14 3.82 -7.13 1.99
N TRP A 15 4.44 -8.18 2.53
CA TRP A 15 4.08 -8.72 3.84
C TRP A 15 4.33 -7.70 4.96
N GLN A 16 5.45 -6.99 4.91
CA GLN A 16 5.74 -5.92 5.87
C GLN A 16 4.65 -4.85 5.84
N GLN A 17 4.24 -4.41 4.64
CA GLN A 17 3.16 -3.44 4.50
C GLN A 17 1.85 -3.98 5.07
N LEU A 18 1.48 -5.21 4.75
CA LEU A 18 0.25 -5.82 5.24
C LEU A 18 0.19 -5.82 6.77
N VAL A 19 1.28 -6.24 7.41
CA VAL A 19 1.41 -6.21 8.87
C VAL A 19 1.31 -4.78 9.38
N LEU A 20 2.05 -3.83 8.80
CA LEU A 20 2.03 -2.42 9.24
C LEU A 20 0.64 -1.78 9.10
N THR A 21 -0.11 -2.12 8.05
CA THR A 21 -1.47 -1.61 7.82
C THR A 21 -2.49 -2.22 8.78
N LEU A 22 -2.41 -3.53 9.05
CA LEU A 22 -3.38 -4.21 9.90
C LEU A 22 -3.08 -4.08 11.40
N LEU A 23 -1.81 -3.88 11.78
CA LEU A 23 -1.38 -3.83 13.17
C LEU A 23 -2.14 -2.77 14.00
N PRO A 24 -2.33 -1.52 13.55
CA PRO A 24 -3.11 -0.53 14.29
C PRO A 24 -4.54 -0.99 14.57
N LEU A 25 -5.20 -1.60 13.59
CA LEU A 25 -6.57 -2.11 13.74
C LEU A 25 -6.63 -3.26 14.76
N VAL A 26 -5.69 -4.20 14.66
CA VAL A 26 -5.61 -5.33 15.60
C VAL A 26 -5.35 -4.84 17.02
N LEU A 27 -4.43 -3.89 17.21
CA LEU A 27 -4.13 -3.31 18.51
C LEU A 27 -5.31 -2.51 19.06
N ALA A 28 -5.98 -1.71 18.23
CA ALA A 28 -7.15 -0.95 18.64
C ALA A 28 -8.28 -1.88 19.10
N ASN A 29 -8.56 -2.95 18.36
CA ASN A 29 -9.56 -3.94 18.74
C ASN A 29 -9.17 -4.70 20.02
N TRP A 30 -7.89 -5.04 20.19
CA TRP A 30 -7.42 -5.74 21.39
C TRP A 30 -7.50 -4.89 22.65
N LEU A 31 -7.17 -3.60 22.56
CA LEU A 31 -7.16 -2.66 23.69
C LEU A 31 -8.55 -2.08 24.01
N PHE A 32 -9.37 -1.82 22.99
CA PHE A 32 -10.62 -1.03 23.11
C PHE A 32 -11.87 -1.75 22.57
N GLY A 33 -11.77 -2.98 22.05
CA GLY A 33 -12.92 -3.67 21.45
C GLY A 33 -14.07 -3.99 22.40
N LYS A 34 -13.83 -3.93 23.72
CA LYS A 34 -14.83 -4.14 24.77
C LYS A 34 -15.18 -2.88 25.57
N SER A 35 -14.56 -1.74 25.26
CA SER A 35 -14.86 -0.48 25.94
C SER A 35 -16.13 0.14 25.38
N GLU A 36 -16.85 0.88 26.22
CA GLU A 36 -17.89 1.81 25.76
C GLU A 36 -17.33 2.73 24.66
N PRO A 37 -18.15 3.14 23.68
CA PRO A 37 -17.70 3.99 22.59
C PRO A 37 -17.03 5.25 23.14
N LEU A 38 -15.71 5.37 22.94
CA LEU A 38 -14.92 6.49 23.46
C LEU A 38 -15.41 7.84 22.92
N LEU A 39 -16.01 7.85 21.72
CA LEU A 39 -16.50 9.03 21.03
C LEU A 39 -17.92 8.78 20.48
N PRO A 40 -18.95 8.86 21.34
CA PRO A 40 -20.34 8.72 20.90
C PRO A 40 -20.65 9.73 19.79
N GLY A 41 -21.14 9.25 18.64
CA GLY A 41 -21.51 10.09 17.49
C GLY A 41 -20.45 10.22 16.38
N LEU A 42 -19.20 9.79 16.59
CA LEU A 42 -18.17 9.80 15.53
C LEU A 42 -18.18 8.57 14.62
N THR A 43 -18.99 7.55 14.92
CA THR A 43 -19.09 6.33 14.10
C THR A 43 -19.37 6.64 12.64
N MET A 44 -20.38 7.48 12.37
CA MET A 44 -20.77 7.83 11.01
C MET A 44 -19.72 8.71 10.30
N PRO A 45 -19.16 9.78 10.92
CA PRO A 45 -18.02 10.50 10.37
C PRO A 45 -16.81 9.62 10.02
N PHE A 46 -16.40 8.69 10.90
CA PHE A 46 -15.28 7.80 10.61
C PHE A 46 -15.59 6.81 9.49
N PHE A 47 -16.81 6.28 9.44
CA PHE A 47 -17.23 5.45 8.32
C PHE A 47 -17.15 6.19 6.98
N ILE A 48 -17.69 7.42 6.92
CA ILE A 48 -17.62 8.27 5.72
C ILE A 48 -16.16 8.57 5.34
N ALA A 49 -15.33 8.93 6.33
CA ALA A 49 -13.91 9.19 6.10
C ALA A 49 -13.19 7.96 5.54
N GLY A 50 -13.50 6.76 6.04
CA GLY A 50 -12.90 5.52 5.55
C GLY A 50 -13.32 5.20 4.11
N VAL A 51 -14.61 5.31 3.80
CA VAL A 51 -15.09 5.15 2.41
C VAL A 51 -14.47 6.19 1.49
N ALA A 52 -14.35 7.44 1.93
CA ALA A 52 -13.71 8.51 1.16
C ALA A 52 -12.22 8.25 0.92
N SER A 53 -11.53 7.62 1.88
CA SER A 53 -10.11 7.28 1.79
C SER A 53 -9.82 6.34 0.62
N MET A 54 -10.75 5.43 0.27
CA MET A 54 -10.60 4.52 -0.86
C MET A 54 -10.34 5.25 -2.19
N PHE A 55 -10.90 6.45 -2.37
CA PHE A 55 -10.71 7.24 -3.59
C PHE A 55 -9.31 7.82 -3.71
N VAL A 56 -8.58 7.98 -2.60
CA VAL A 56 -7.18 8.42 -2.61
C VAL A 56 -6.32 7.44 -3.40
N THR A 57 -6.64 6.14 -3.36
CA THR A 57 -5.89 5.09 -4.06
C THR A 57 -5.92 5.26 -5.59
N LEU A 58 -6.97 5.86 -6.16
CA LEU A 58 -7.13 6.08 -7.59
C LEU A 58 -6.00 6.97 -8.16
N ARG A 59 -5.57 7.97 -7.39
CA ARG A 59 -4.48 8.88 -7.78
C ARG A 59 -3.14 8.15 -7.96
N PHE A 60 -2.94 7.05 -7.26
CA PHE A 60 -1.68 6.27 -7.27
C PHE A 60 -1.73 5.08 -8.24
N PHE A 61 -2.91 4.65 -8.66
CA PHE A 61 -3.08 3.56 -9.61
C PHE A 61 -2.45 3.87 -10.98
N GLY A 62 -2.62 5.10 -11.48
CA GLY A 62 -2.07 5.53 -12.77
C GLY A 62 -0.54 5.38 -12.86
N PRO A 63 0.25 6.00 -11.97
CA PRO A 63 1.70 5.85 -11.95
C PRO A 63 2.16 4.39 -11.80
N TYR A 64 1.49 3.60 -10.96
CA TYR A 64 1.81 2.18 -10.80
C TYR A 64 1.61 1.39 -12.11
N LYS A 65 0.49 1.60 -12.79
CA LYS A 65 0.21 1.00 -14.11
C LYS A 65 1.27 1.37 -15.14
N HIS A 66 1.63 2.66 -15.24
CA HIS A 66 2.68 3.10 -16.17
C HIS A 66 4.03 2.50 -15.83
N GLY A 67 4.36 2.36 -14.54
CA GLY A 67 5.58 1.69 -14.07
C GLY A 67 5.63 0.22 -14.51
N LEU A 68 4.51 -0.52 -14.45
CA LEU A 68 4.45 -1.90 -14.95
C LEU A 68 4.71 -1.99 -16.46
N ILE A 69 4.07 -1.10 -17.24
CA ILE A 69 4.27 -1.03 -18.68
C ILE A 69 5.72 -0.66 -19.03
N ALA A 70 6.30 0.32 -18.32
CA ALA A 70 7.68 0.74 -18.53
C ALA A 70 8.67 -0.38 -18.17
N LEU A 71 8.42 -1.10 -17.07
CA LEU A 71 9.22 -2.27 -16.70
C LEU A 71 9.16 -3.33 -17.78
N GLN A 72 7.96 -3.68 -18.28
CA GLN A 72 7.81 -4.68 -19.34
C GLN A 72 8.60 -4.31 -20.61
N LYS A 73 8.61 -3.02 -20.99
CA LYS A 73 9.38 -2.52 -22.14
C LYS A 73 10.90 -2.56 -21.93
N ALA A 74 11.36 -2.50 -20.67
CA ALA A 74 12.77 -2.44 -20.31
C ALA A 74 13.36 -3.80 -19.92
N LEU A 75 12.59 -4.89 -19.99
CA LEU A 75 13.11 -6.23 -19.71
C LEU A 75 14.20 -6.60 -20.72
N ASP A 76 15.28 -7.18 -20.21
CA ASP A 76 16.43 -7.66 -20.99
C ASP A 76 17.21 -6.53 -21.67
N THR A 77 17.01 -5.29 -21.20
CA THR A 77 17.78 -4.12 -21.62
C THR A 77 18.64 -3.56 -20.46
N PRO A 78 19.65 -2.73 -20.76
CA PRO A 78 20.44 -2.05 -19.71
C PRO A 78 19.61 -1.16 -18.78
N GLN A 79 18.39 -0.77 -19.18
CA GLN A 79 17.50 0.10 -18.41
C GLN A 79 16.65 -0.68 -17.39
N GLU A 80 16.65 -2.02 -17.43
CA GLU A 80 15.83 -2.85 -16.53
C GLU A 80 15.99 -2.50 -15.03
N PRO A 81 17.21 -2.31 -14.49
CA PRO A 81 17.38 -2.01 -13.08
C PRO A 81 16.72 -0.69 -12.66
N ALA A 82 16.76 0.32 -13.54
CA ALA A 82 16.12 1.61 -13.30
C ALA A 82 14.58 1.46 -13.31
N ALA A 83 14.04 0.68 -14.25
CA ALA A 83 12.61 0.45 -14.34
C ALA A 83 12.06 -0.31 -13.12
N TRP A 84 12.82 -1.28 -12.57
CA TRP A 84 12.48 -1.94 -11.31
C TRP A 84 12.46 -0.97 -10.12
N ALA A 85 13.42 -0.05 -10.05
CA ALA A 85 13.50 0.95 -8.98
C ALA A 85 12.30 1.92 -9.03
N GLU A 86 11.93 2.39 -10.22
CA GLU A 86 10.76 3.24 -10.41
C GLU A 86 9.45 2.52 -10.06
N LEU A 87 9.29 1.26 -10.48
CA LEU A 87 8.13 0.46 -10.09
C LEU A 87 8.05 0.29 -8.56
N ALA A 88 9.18 0.03 -7.90
CA ALA A 88 9.23 -0.10 -6.44
C ALA A 88 8.78 1.20 -5.74
N ARG A 89 9.23 2.36 -6.22
CA ARG A 89 8.84 3.68 -5.70
C ARG A 89 7.34 3.95 -5.90
N ALA A 90 6.83 3.71 -7.10
CA ALA A 90 5.41 3.89 -7.42
C ALA A 90 4.53 2.98 -6.55
N ARG A 91 4.92 1.71 -6.42
CA ARG A 91 4.22 0.73 -5.61
C ARG A 91 4.22 1.09 -4.12
N TYR A 92 5.34 1.56 -3.57
CA TYR A 92 5.43 1.95 -2.16
C TYR A 92 4.41 3.05 -1.82
N ARG A 93 4.32 4.10 -2.64
CA ARG A 93 3.35 5.20 -2.42
C ARG A 93 1.91 4.71 -2.55
N ALA A 94 1.62 3.86 -3.53
CA ALA A 94 0.30 3.27 -3.71
C ALA A 94 -0.12 2.42 -2.50
N LEU A 95 0.82 1.63 -1.95
CA LEU A 95 0.59 0.79 -0.77
C LEU A 95 0.37 1.60 0.51
N LEU A 96 1.07 2.74 0.69
CA LEU A 96 0.80 3.65 1.81
C LEU A 96 -0.61 4.24 1.73
N ALA A 97 -1.02 4.70 0.55
CA ALA A 97 -2.37 5.22 0.34
C ALA A 97 -3.45 4.14 0.53
N ALA A 98 -3.17 2.90 0.13
CA ALA A 98 -4.06 1.76 0.36
C ALA A 98 -4.12 1.31 1.83
N GLY A 99 -3.23 1.82 2.69
CA GLY A 99 -3.24 1.57 4.13
C GLY A 99 -4.08 2.58 4.92
N LEU A 100 -4.73 3.53 4.25
CA LEU A 100 -5.71 4.40 4.89
C LEU A 100 -6.93 3.59 5.38
N PRO A 101 -7.57 4.00 6.48
CA PRO A 101 -8.72 3.33 7.08
C PRO A 101 -9.96 3.39 6.20
#